data_AF-A0A5Q0TM44-F1
#
_entry.id   AF-A0A5Q0TM44-F1
#
_cell.length_a   1.000
_cell.length_b   1.000
_cell.length_c   1.000
_cell.angle_alpha   90.00
_cell.angle_beta   90.00
_cell.angle_gamma   90.00
#
_symmetry.space_group_name_H-M   'P 1'
#
loop_
_entity.id
_entity.type
_entity.pdbx_description
1 polymer ?
#
loop_
_entity_poly.entity_id
_entity_poly.type
_entity_poly.pdbx_seq_one_letter_code
_entity_poly.pdbx_strand_id
1 'polypeptide(L)'
;MWDKKLPPTNKPPFEKLYDCESESCIQKLVDDYIYNLLTNNNNNNNYASFKLFKDDDDSDHKFILNEKVMLNSYLFIKVLLRRILETDLDFEYVVDDLEKKLGNTHPIVLFLKQFKDD
;
A
#
# COMPACT_ATOMS: atom_id res chain seq x y z
N MET A 1 -7.35 -29.63 27.71
CA MET A 1 -6.32 -29.00 26.86
C MET A 1 -7.07 -28.14 25.86
N TRP A 2 -7.14 -26.83 26.08
CA TRP A 2 -7.98 -25.94 25.28
C TRP A 2 -7.11 -25.37 24.16
N ASP A 3 -7.38 -25.78 22.92
CA ASP A 3 -6.79 -25.17 21.72
C ASP A 3 -7.26 -23.72 21.64
N LYS A 4 -6.41 -22.79 22.10
CA LYS A 4 -6.56 -21.37 21.79
C LYS A 4 -6.29 -21.19 20.30
N LYS A 5 -7.31 -21.38 19.47
CA LYS A 5 -7.32 -20.80 18.12
C LYS A 5 -7.21 -19.29 18.30
N LEU A 6 -6.02 -18.76 18.01
CA LEU A 6 -5.80 -17.31 17.92
C LEU A 6 -6.88 -16.73 16.98
N PRO A 7 -7.52 -15.61 17.35
CA PRO A 7 -8.50 -14.98 16.48
C PRO A 7 -7.84 -14.62 15.14
N PRO A 8 -8.57 -14.70 14.01
CA PRO A 8 -8.03 -14.26 12.74
C PRO A 8 -7.59 -12.81 12.87
N THR A 9 -6.29 -12.58 12.74
CA THR A 9 -5.68 -11.26 12.74
C THR A 9 -6.15 -10.56 11.47
N ASN A 10 -7.26 -9.82 11.57
CA ASN A 10 -7.71 -8.84 10.58
C ASN A 10 -6.76 -7.64 10.60
N LYS A 11 -5.49 -7.88 10.25
CA LYS A 11 -4.46 -6.85 10.15
C LYS A 11 -4.73 -5.99 8.89
N PRO A 12 -4.63 -4.66 8.97
CA PRO A 12 -4.81 -3.79 7.82
C PRO A 12 -3.78 -4.14 6.72
N PRO A 13 -4.16 -4.18 5.45
CA PRO A 13 -3.31 -4.67 4.35
C PRO A 13 -1.94 -4.00 4.12
N PHE A 14 -1.50 -3.02 4.93
CA PHE A 14 -0.13 -2.47 4.88
C PHE A 14 0.77 -3.08 5.94
N GLU A 15 0.18 -3.67 6.98
CA GLU A 15 0.93 -4.62 7.78
C GLU A 15 1.47 -5.74 6.91
N LYS A 16 0.80 -6.09 5.80
CA LYS A 16 1.33 -7.06 4.82
C LYS A 16 2.63 -6.58 4.16
N LEU A 17 2.78 -5.28 3.88
CA LEU A 17 4.04 -4.74 3.37
C LEU A 17 5.16 -4.98 4.39
N TYR A 18 4.88 -4.83 5.68
CA TYR A 18 5.85 -5.00 6.76
C TYR A 18 6.06 -6.46 7.17
N ASP A 19 5.09 -7.31 6.86
CA ASP A 19 5.13 -8.75 7.03
C ASP A 19 5.82 -9.44 5.83
N CYS A 20 6.03 -8.75 4.70
CA CYS A 20 6.77 -9.32 3.56
C CYS A 20 8.22 -9.64 3.92
N GLU A 21 8.63 -10.87 3.59
CA GLU A 21 9.99 -11.39 3.77
C GLU A 21 10.74 -11.60 2.44
N SER A 22 10.08 -11.38 1.30
CA SER A 22 10.68 -11.54 -0.02
C SER A 22 10.19 -10.48 -1.00
N GLU A 23 11.01 -10.21 -2.03
CA GLU A 23 10.64 -9.31 -3.13
C GLU A 23 9.37 -9.79 -3.86
N SER A 24 9.18 -11.11 -3.99
CA SER A 24 7.99 -11.68 -4.61
C SER A 24 6.68 -11.34 -3.86
N CYS A 25 6.75 -11.18 -2.53
CA CYS A 25 5.62 -10.74 -1.72
C CYS A 25 5.25 -9.29 -2.04
N ILE A 26 6.27 -8.43 -2.14
CA ILE A 26 6.09 -7.01 -2.47
C ILE A 26 5.56 -6.84 -3.89
N GLN A 27 6.07 -7.62 -4.85
CA GLN A 27 5.58 -7.62 -6.22
C GLN A 27 4.09 -7.95 -6.30
N LYS A 28 3.65 -9.02 -5.63
CA LYS A 28 2.21 -9.35 -5.56
C LYS A 28 1.39 -8.25 -4.94
N LEU A 29 1.89 -7.63 -3.87
CA LEU A 29 1.18 -6.56 -3.17
C LEU A 29 1.02 -5.31 -4.06
N VAL A 30 2.02 -4.99 -4.88
CA VAL A 30 1.94 -3.93 -5.90
C VAL A 30 1.01 -4.33 -7.04
N ASP A 31 1.11 -5.56 -7.54
CA ASP A 31 0.26 -6.05 -8.63
C ASP A 31 -1.23 -6.04 -8.23
N ASP A 32 -1.55 -6.49 -7.01
CA ASP A 32 -2.88 -6.41 -6.43
C ASP A 32 -3.36 -4.95 -6.31
N TYR A 33 -2.48 -4.04 -5.86
CA TYR A 33 -2.80 -2.62 -5.77
C TYR A 33 -3.17 -2.03 -7.15
N ILE A 34 -2.32 -2.25 -8.16
CA ILE A 34 -2.52 -1.75 -9.52
C ILE A 34 -3.77 -2.36 -10.16
N TYR A 35 -3.99 -3.67 -9.99
CA TYR A 35 -5.19 -4.34 -10.48
C TYR A 35 -6.46 -3.72 -9.92
N ASN A 36 -6.48 -3.44 -8.62
CA ASN A 36 -7.63 -2.79 -7.98
C ASN A 36 -7.82 -1.36 -8.45
N LEU A 37 -6.73 -0.62 -8.67
CA LEU A 37 -6.79 0.75 -9.19
C LEU A 37 -7.42 0.78 -10.59
N LEU A 38 -6.98 -0.11 -11.48
CA LEU A 38 -7.51 -0.24 -12.84
C LEU A 38 -8.96 -0.74 -12.86
N THR A 39 -9.30 -1.68 -11.98
CA THR A 39 -10.64 -2.27 -11.91
C THR A 39 -11.66 -1.28 -11.33
N ASN A 40 -11.27 -0.49 -10.32
CA ASN A 40 -12.13 0.53 -9.73
C ASN A 40 -12.38 1.70 -10.67
N ASN A 41 -11.42 2.05 -11.55
CA ASN A 41 -11.62 3.08 -12.56
C ASN A 41 -12.72 2.71 -13.58
N ASN A 42 -12.86 1.42 -13.91
CA ASN A 42 -13.83 0.94 -14.90
C ASN A 42 -15.24 0.70 -14.35
N ASN A 43 -15.40 0.48 -13.04
CA ASN A 43 -16.68 0.18 -12.39
C ASN A 43 -17.24 1.40 -11.65
N ASN A 44 -17.78 2.34 -12.41
CA ASN A 44 -18.25 3.65 -11.93
C ASN A 44 -19.45 3.65 -10.96
N ASN A 45 -19.86 2.54 -10.35
CA ASN A 45 -21.06 2.52 -9.48
C ASN A 45 -21.10 1.43 -8.41
N ASN A 46 -19.97 0.90 -7.94
CA ASN A 46 -19.97 0.13 -6.68
C ASN A 46 -18.63 0.30 -5.99
N TYR A 47 -18.60 1.14 -4.95
CA TYR A 47 -17.58 1.12 -3.90
C TYR A 47 -17.67 -0.19 -3.12
N ALA A 48 -17.53 -1.34 -3.80
CA ALA A 48 -17.23 -2.62 -3.18
C ALA A 48 -15.78 -2.54 -2.68
N SER A 49 -15.63 -1.75 -1.62
CA SER A 49 -14.57 -1.66 -0.63
C SER A 49 -13.51 -2.77 -0.73
N PHE A 50 -12.61 -2.69 -1.70
CA PHE A 50 -11.24 -3.14 -1.46
C PHE A 50 -10.55 -2.04 -0.66
N LYS A 51 -10.94 -1.97 0.62
CA LYS A 51 -10.24 -1.19 1.62
C LYS A 51 -8.90 -1.89 1.83
N LEU A 52 -7.91 -1.42 1.08
CA LEU A 52 -6.52 -1.75 1.35
C LEU A 52 -6.15 -1.39 2.78
N PHE A 53 -6.86 -0.49 3.47
CA PHE A 53 -6.70 -0.20 4.90
C PHE A 53 -8.06 0.12 5.52
N LYS A 54 -8.22 -0.12 6.83
CA LYS A 54 -9.40 0.33 7.56
C LYS A 54 -9.27 1.82 7.90
N ASP A 55 -10.39 2.53 7.81
CA ASP A 55 -10.55 3.91 8.32
C ASP A 55 -10.73 3.88 9.86
N ASP A 56 -9.77 3.32 10.59
CA ASP A 56 -9.80 3.37 12.06
C ASP A 56 -8.78 4.40 12.54
N ASP A 57 -9.33 5.56 12.95
CA ASP A 57 -8.83 6.61 13.85
C ASP A 57 -7.38 7.12 13.75
N ASP A 58 -7.29 8.41 13.50
CA ASP A 58 -6.14 9.24 13.16
C ASP A 58 -5.21 9.54 14.36
N SER A 59 -5.03 8.61 15.32
CA SER A 59 -4.31 8.94 16.57
C SER A 59 -3.34 7.93 17.17
N ASP A 60 -3.27 6.66 16.73
CA ASP A 60 -2.41 5.65 17.39
C ASP A 60 -1.43 4.86 16.49
N HIS A 61 -1.39 5.12 15.18
CA HIS A 61 -0.41 4.49 14.31
C HIS A 61 0.93 5.25 14.31
N LYS A 62 1.61 5.23 15.47
CA LYS A 62 3.04 5.60 15.53
C LYS A 62 3.84 4.55 14.77
N PHE A 63 4.06 4.81 13.49
CA PHE A 63 4.90 4.00 12.64
C PHE A 63 6.31 3.89 13.26
N ILE A 64 6.71 2.70 13.73
CA ILE A 64 8.07 2.46 14.24
C ILE A 64 8.98 2.32 13.02
N LEU A 65 9.68 3.40 12.70
CA LEU A 65 10.68 3.43 11.64
C LEU A 65 11.79 2.42 11.97
N ASN A 66 11.77 1.28 11.28
CA ASN A 66 12.81 0.26 11.36
C ASN A 66 13.39 -0.02 9.96
N GLU A 67 14.57 -0.64 9.91
CA GLU A 67 15.29 -0.92 8.66
C GLU A 67 14.45 -1.75 7.68
N LYS A 68 13.74 -2.77 8.19
CA LYS A 68 12.88 -3.64 7.37
C LYS A 68 11.79 -2.84 6.66
N VAL A 69 11.16 -1.88 7.35
CA VAL A 69 10.12 -1.08 6.74
C VAL A 69 10.70 -0.12 5.72
N MET A 70 11.82 0.54 6.01
CA MET A 70 12.46 1.43 5.03
C MET A 70 12.81 0.66 3.75
N LEU A 71 13.36 -0.55 3.91
CA LEU A 71 13.67 -1.44 2.79
C LEU A 71 12.41 -1.86 2.02
N ASN A 72 11.37 -2.34 2.71
CA ASN A 72 10.15 -2.79 2.05
C ASN A 72 9.41 -1.63 1.37
N SER A 73 9.43 -0.43 1.96
CA SER A 73 8.89 0.79 1.36
C SER A 73 9.63 1.15 0.08
N TYR A 74 10.97 1.10 0.11
CA TYR A 74 11.80 1.33 -1.07
C TYR A 74 11.52 0.31 -2.18
N LEU A 75 11.45 -0.98 -1.83
CA LEU A 75 11.15 -2.05 -2.79
C LEU A 75 9.74 -1.89 -3.37
N PHE A 76 8.76 -1.53 -2.55
CA PHE A 76 7.40 -1.24 -3.01
C PHE A 76 7.40 -0.11 -4.04
N ILE A 77 8.05 1.02 -3.75
CA ILE A 77 8.16 2.16 -4.69
C ILE A 77 8.81 1.73 -6.00
N LYS A 78 9.93 1.00 -5.93
CA LYS A 78 10.67 0.54 -7.11
C LYS A 78 9.78 -0.32 -8.02
N VAL A 79 9.04 -1.26 -7.45
CA VAL A 79 8.13 -2.11 -8.22
C VAL A 79 6.94 -1.31 -8.72
N LEU A 80 6.37 -0.43 -7.89
CA LEU A 80 5.25 0.43 -8.25
C LEU A 80 5.56 1.30 -9.46
N LEU A 81 6.68 2.04 -9.43
CA LEU A 81 7.11 2.90 -10.54
C LEU A 81 7.24 2.10 -11.84
N ARG A 82 7.83 0.90 -11.78
CA ARG A 82 7.91 0.02 -12.93
C ARG A 82 6.52 -0.35 -13.46
N ARG A 83 5.57 -0.69 -12.59
CA ARG A 83 4.20 -1.03 -13.02
C ARG A 83 3.46 0.16 -13.60
N ILE A 84 3.63 1.35 -13.06
CA ILE A 84 3.05 2.59 -13.60
C ILE A 84 3.49 2.78 -15.06
N LEU A 85 4.80 2.64 -15.32
CA LEU A 85 5.35 2.72 -16.68
C LEU A 85 4.85 1.61 -17.61
N GLU A 86 4.54 0.43 -17.08
CA GLU A 86 4.02 -0.71 -17.86
C GLU A 86 2.50 -0.62 -18.13
N THR A 87 1.76 0.21 -17.39
CA THR A 87 0.28 0.26 -17.42
C THR A 87 -0.30 1.60 -17.86
N ASP A 88 0.54 2.54 -18.29
CA ASP A 88 0.17 3.91 -18.68
C ASP A 88 -0.70 4.63 -17.62
N LEU A 89 -0.52 4.26 -16.35
CA LEU A 89 -1.21 4.93 -15.25
C LEU A 89 -0.63 6.32 -15.03
N ASP A 90 -1.50 7.28 -14.76
CA ASP A 90 -1.07 8.61 -14.36
C ASP A 90 -0.39 8.54 -12.98
N PHE A 91 0.87 8.96 -12.93
CA PHE A 91 1.66 8.99 -11.71
C PHE A 91 1.00 9.85 -10.63
N GLU A 92 0.46 11.03 -10.99
CA GLU A 92 -0.15 11.92 -10.02
C GLU A 92 -1.39 11.29 -9.38
N TYR A 93 -2.19 10.62 -10.20
CA TYR A 93 -3.37 9.89 -9.71
C TYR A 93 -3.00 8.79 -8.71
N VAL A 94 -1.92 8.04 -8.98
CA VAL A 94 -1.42 7.01 -8.06
C VAL A 94 -0.92 7.63 -6.75
N VAL A 95 -0.17 8.73 -6.81
CA VAL A 95 0.33 9.43 -5.62
C VAL A 95 -0.83 9.94 -4.76
N ASP A 96 -1.84 10.55 -5.37
CA ASP A 96 -3.01 11.06 -4.65
C ASP A 96 -3.84 9.94 -3.99
N ASP A 97 -4.00 8.80 -4.66
CA ASP A 97 -4.67 7.63 -4.11
C ASP A 97 -3.88 7.04 -2.92
N LEU A 98 -2.55 6.92 -3.04
CA LEU A 98 -1.68 6.46 -1.96
C LEU A 98 -1.66 7.44 -0.79
N GLU A 99 -1.63 8.75 -1.03
CA GLU A 99 -1.70 9.76 0.01
C GLU A 99 -3.01 9.68 0.80
N LYS A 100 -4.15 9.53 0.12
CA LYS A 100 -5.46 9.34 0.77
C LYS A 100 -5.51 8.07 1.63
N LYS A 101 -4.77 7.03 1.23
CA LYS A 101 -4.78 5.72 1.88
C LYS A 101 -3.75 5.56 3.00
N LEU A 102 -2.60 6.21 2.88
CA LEU A 102 -1.44 6.03 3.78
C LEU A 102 -1.19 7.24 4.68
N GLY A 103 -1.75 8.39 4.34
CA GLY A 103 -1.43 9.66 4.97
C GLY A 103 -0.20 10.33 4.34
N ASN A 104 -0.14 11.64 4.47
CA ASN A 104 0.88 12.51 3.88
C ASN A 104 2.30 12.34 4.47
N THR A 105 2.43 11.72 5.64
CA THR A 105 3.71 11.48 6.33
C THR A 105 4.26 10.07 6.12
N HIS A 106 3.55 9.21 5.39
CA HIS A 106 3.98 7.85 5.15
C HIS A 106 5.26 7.81 4.28
N PRO A 107 6.28 6.98 4.59
CA PRO A 107 7.53 6.92 3.82
C PRO A 107 7.30 6.79 2.31
N ILE A 108 6.44 5.87 1.88
CA ILE A 108 6.07 5.71 0.45
C ILE A 108 5.56 7.01 -0.17
N VAL A 109 4.65 7.73 0.51
CA VAL A 109 4.09 8.99 -0.01
C VAL A 109 5.17 10.07 -0.06
N LEU A 110 5.97 10.20 1.00
CA LEU A 110 7.07 11.16 1.04
C LEU A 110 8.09 10.92 -0.07
N PHE A 111 8.50 9.67 -0.28
CA PHE A 111 9.42 9.31 -1.37
C PHE A 111 8.80 9.56 -2.74
N LEU A 112 7.54 9.19 -2.96
CA LEU A 112 6.89 9.40 -4.25
C LEU A 112 6.75 10.90 -4.59
N LYS A 113 6.45 11.74 -3.59
CA LYS A 113 6.40 13.20 -3.77
C LYS A 113 7.73 13.81 -4.21
N GLN A 114 8.86 13.26 -3.74
CA GLN A 114 10.18 13.71 -4.22
C GLN A 114 10.36 13.55 -5.73
N PHE A 115 9.69 12.58 -6.37
CA PHE A 115 9.71 12.42 -7.83
C PHE A 115 8.76 13.37 -8.57
N LYS A 116 7.84 14.07 -7.86
CA LYS A 116 6.99 15.12 -8.47
C LYS A 116 7.73 16.45 -8.57
N ASP A 117 8.66 16.69 -7.65
CA ASP A 117 9.35 17.97 -7.49
C ASP A 117 10.64 18.08 -8.35
N ASP A 118 11.01 17.01 -9.06
CA ASP A 118 12.11 16.94 -10.05
C ASP A 118 11.58 16.94 -11.50
#